data_AF-A0A7J7KCQ5-F1
#
_entry.id   AF-A0A7J7KCQ5-F1
#
_cell.length_a   1.000
_cell.length_b   1.000
_cell.length_c   1.000
_cell.angle_alpha   90.00
_cell.angle_beta   90.00
_cell.angle_gamma   90.00
#
_symmetry.space_group_name_H-M   'P 1'
#
loop_
_entity.id
_entity.type
_entity.pdbx_description
1 polymer ?
#
loop_
_entity_poly.entity_id
_entity_poly.type
_entity_poly.pdbx_seq_one_letter_code
_entity_poly.pdbx_strand_id
1 'polypeptide(L)'
;MLVTSCTSSLLHEFSFLSERCHPVIKEDHVTNIYRMMVDIAHPSLYYIGLYKLGSPFREFCVQADLAAALIAEKIPTPSREEMEKDYQDTCKKNVTYRGLKPKNFHTVSWNYYDTVCKQTGQQQPDSIMAKKLYNRFLGNFYKDFFQFKRGIYKRLDSENFEVVYEPEVFST
;
A
#
# COMPACT_ATOMS: atom_id res chain seq x y z
N MET A 1 31.03 -14.47 18.57
CA MET A 1 29.95 -14.86 17.63
C MET A 1 28.94 -13.73 17.63
N LEU A 2 28.79 -13.02 16.51
CA LEU A 2 27.83 -11.92 16.38
C LEU A 2 26.51 -12.52 15.86
N VAL A 3 25.42 -12.36 16.62
CA VAL A 3 24.07 -12.76 16.19
C VAL A 3 23.29 -11.50 15.91
N THR A 4 22.91 -11.29 14.64
CA THR A 4 22.05 -10.19 14.22
C THR A 4 20.65 -10.75 14.00
N SER A 5 19.66 -10.30 14.80
CA SER A 5 18.27 -10.68 14.59
C SER A 5 17.65 -9.81 13.48
N CYS A 6 17.38 -10.42 12.34
CA CYS A 6 16.61 -9.81 11.23
C CYS A 6 15.13 -10.24 11.25
N THR A 7 14.60 -10.69 12.39
CA THR A 7 13.17 -10.99 12.53
C THR A 7 12.40 -9.67 12.44
N SER A 8 11.65 -9.49 11.35
CA SER A 8 11.00 -8.24 10.92
C SER A 8 9.83 -7.75 11.81
N SER A 9 9.87 -7.92 13.12
CA SER A 9 8.79 -7.49 14.01
C SER A 9 8.96 -6.03 14.43
N LEU A 10 8.89 -5.12 13.47
CA LEU A 10 8.35 -3.79 13.76
C LEU A 10 6.84 -3.98 13.80
N LEU A 11 6.33 -4.43 14.95
CA LEU A 11 4.90 -4.57 15.16
C LEU A 11 4.28 -3.17 15.09
N HIS A 12 3.06 -3.08 14.56
CA HIS A 12 2.28 -1.86 14.69
C HIS A 12 2.11 -1.55 16.19
N GLU A 13 2.62 -0.41 16.63
CA GLU A 13 2.51 0.08 18.00
C GLU A 13 2.15 1.57 17.98
N PHE A 14 1.07 1.91 18.67
CA PHE A 14 0.54 3.27 18.75
C PHE A 14 0.42 3.70 20.20
N SER A 15 1.56 3.70 20.93
CA SER A 15 1.62 4.01 22.37
C SER A 15 1.20 5.45 22.72
N PHE A 16 1.09 6.33 21.73
CA PHE A 16 0.58 7.69 21.87
C PHE A 16 -0.95 7.80 21.82
N LEU A 17 -1.67 6.74 21.40
CA LEU A 17 -3.14 6.74 21.35
C LEU A 17 -3.72 6.29 22.69
N SER A 18 -4.76 6.98 23.15
CA SER A 18 -5.53 6.58 24.33
C SER A 18 -6.29 5.28 24.08
N GLU A 19 -6.67 4.56 25.14
CA GLU A 19 -7.41 3.29 25.04
C GLU A 19 -8.66 3.38 24.16
N ARG A 20 -9.35 4.54 24.18
CA ARG A 20 -10.54 4.77 23.35
C ARG A 20 -10.23 4.74 21.86
N CYS A 21 -9.10 5.29 21.44
CA CYS A 21 -8.70 5.38 20.04
C CYS A 21 -7.69 4.29 19.65
N HIS A 22 -7.36 3.38 20.56
CA HIS A 22 -6.33 2.38 20.32
C HIS A 22 -6.84 1.36 19.30
N PRO A 23 -6.13 1.13 18.19
CA PRO A 23 -6.59 0.21 17.18
C PRO A 23 -6.54 -1.23 17.67
N VAL A 24 -7.48 -2.05 17.21
CA VAL A 24 -7.44 -3.49 17.43
C VAL A 24 -6.44 -4.10 16.43
N ILE A 25 -5.32 -4.62 16.95
CA ILE A 25 -4.26 -5.24 16.15
C ILE A 25 -4.27 -6.75 16.39
N LYS A 26 -4.38 -7.54 15.31
CA LYS A 26 -4.34 -9.01 15.36
C LYS A 26 -3.27 -9.52 14.41
N GLU A 27 -2.27 -10.25 14.90
CA GLU A 27 -1.16 -10.76 14.07
C GLU A 27 -0.52 -9.67 13.18
N ASP A 28 -0.28 -8.48 13.73
CA ASP A 28 0.29 -7.34 13.00
C ASP A 28 -0.59 -6.82 11.83
N HIS A 29 -1.90 -7.05 11.92
CA HIS A 29 -2.93 -6.44 11.09
C HIS A 29 -3.79 -5.51 11.94
N VAL A 30 -3.71 -4.22 11.66
CA VAL A 30 -4.63 -3.18 12.17
C VAL A 30 -6.02 -3.42 11.55
N THR A 31 -6.99 -3.84 12.38
CA THR A 31 -8.33 -4.26 11.94
C THR A 31 -9.34 -3.11 11.95
N ASN A 32 -10.48 -3.31 11.27
CA ASN A 32 -11.60 -2.37 11.22
C ASN A 32 -11.20 -0.98 10.70
N ILE A 33 -10.35 -0.98 9.66
CA ILE A 33 -9.88 0.22 8.99
C ILE A 33 -10.45 0.28 7.58
N TYR A 34 -11.27 1.27 7.30
CA TYR A 34 -11.79 1.53 5.96
C TYR A 34 -10.66 2.00 5.04
N ARG A 35 -10.53 1.33 3.87
CA ARG A 35 -9.50 1.62 2.86
C ARG A 35 -8.06 1.71 3.39
N MET A 36 -7.73 0.95 4.45
CA MET A 36 -6.42 1.00 5.13
C MET A 36 -6.05 2.41 5.65
N MET A 37 -7.05 3.27 5.86
CA MET A 37 -6.85 4.66 6.25
C MET A 37 -7.76 5.13 7.40
N VAL A 38 -9.08 4.94 7.33
CA VAL A 38 -10.03 5.57 8.27
C VAL A 38 -10.44 4.58 9.37
N ASP A 39 -10.37 5.00 10.63
CA ASP A 39 -10.89 4.23 11.75
C ASP A 39 -12.43 4.18 11.69
N ILE A 40 -13.01 3.00 11.59
CA ILE A 40 -14.47 2.84 11.44
C ILE A 40 -15.21 3.27 12.72
N ALA A 41 -14.59 3.13 13.90
CA ALA A 41 -15.19 3.55 15.16
C ALA A 41 -15.05 5.07 15.39
N HIS A 42 -13.99 5.68 14.83
CA HIS A 42 -13.68 7.10 14.94
C HIS A 42 -13.38 7.70 13.56
N PRO A 43 -14.38 8.05 12.74
CA PRO A 43 -14.16 8.46 11.34
C PRO A 43 -13.35 9.75 11.13
N SER A 44 -13.03 10.46 12.22
CA SER A 44 -12.11 11.60 12.24
C SER A 44 -10.64 11.22 12.51
N LEU A 45 -10.35 9.94 12.75
CA LEU A 45 -9.02 9.38 12.96
C LEU A 45 -8.54 8.67 11.69
N TYR A 46 -7.37 9.09 11.20
CA TYR A 46 -6.78 8.61 9.96
C TYR A 46 -5.39 8.02 10.23
N TYR A 47 -5.12 6.88 9.62
CA TYR A 47 -3.83 6.23 9.55
C TYR A 47 -3.27 6.40 8.14
N ILE A 48 -2.04 6.89 8.04
CA ILE A 48 -1.32 7.00 6.76
C ILE A 48 -0.10 6.10 6.83
N GLY A 49 0.11 5.27 5.81
CA GLY A 49 1.30 4.41 5.73
C GLY A 49 1.19 3.05 6.39
N LEU A 50 0.00 2.50 6.60
CA LEU A 50 -0.17 1.13 7.10
C LEU A 50 0.30 0.02 6.12
N TYR A 51 0.67 0.38 4.88
CA TYR A 51 0.99 -0.59 3.83
C TYR A 51 2.22 -1.44 4.16
N LYS A 52 2.21 -2.71 3.74
CA LYS A 52 3.38 -3.62 3.87
C LYS A 52 4.19 -3.76 2.58
N LEU A 53 3.52 -3.76 1.44
CA LEU A 53 4.15 -3.90 0.13
C LEU A 53 3.34 -3.13 -0.91
N GLY A 54 4.03 -2.35 -1.74
CA GLY A 54 3.43 -1.48 -2.75
C GLY A 54 4.41 -0.41 -3.24
N SER A 55 3.88 0.64 -3.88
CA SER A 55 4.66 1.82 -4.26
C SER A 55 4.48 2.90 -3.18
N PRO A 56 5.49 3.12 -2.31
CA PRO A 56 5.32 3.86 -1.06
C PRO A 56 4.87 5.31 -1.30
N PHE A 57 5.55 6.04 -2.18
CA PHE A 57 5.19 7.43 -2.49
C PHE A 57 3.80 7.54 -3.13
N ARG A 58 3.43 6.60 -4.01
CA ARG A 58 2.10 6.59 -4.61
C ARG A 58 1.02 6.33 -3.57
N GLU A 59 1.29 5.44 -2.62
CA GLU A 59 0.40 5.17 -1.48
C GLU A 59 0.21 6.40 -0.62
N PHE A 60 1.29 7.07 -0.22
CA PHE A 60 1.20 8.29 0.57
C PHE A 60 0.41 9.39 -0.14
N CYS A 61 0.64 9.58 -1.44
CA CYS A 61 -0.12 10.58 -2.20
C CYS A 61 -1.62 10.28 -2.22
N VAL A 62 -2.04 9.05 -2.54
CA VAL A 62 -3.48 8.75 -2.59
C VAL A 62 -4.16 8.79 -1.24
N GLN A 63 -3.48 8.34 -0.19
CA GLN A 63 -4.04 8.37 1.15
C GLN A 63 -4.15 9.82 1.62
N ALA A 64 -3.14 10.65 1.37
CA ALA A 64 -3.21 12.08 1.66
C ALA A 64 -4.34 12.78 0.89
N ASP A 65 -4.50 12.49 -0.40
CA ASP A 65 -5.57 13.06 -1.23
C ASP A 65 -6.95 12.65 -0.72
N LEU A 66 -7.13 11.38 -0.35
CA LEU A 66 -8.40 10.87 0.18
C LEU A 66 -8.71 11.48 1.55
N ALA A 67 -7.73 11.54 2.45
CA ALA A 67 -7.89 12.17 3.75
C ALA A 67 -8.25 13.65 3.59
N ALA A 68 -7.53 14.39 2.73
CA ALA A 68 -7.82 15.79 2.46
C ALA A 68 -9.22 16.00 1.88
N ALA A 69 -9.67 15.14 0.97
CA ALA A 69 -11.00 15.23 0.38
C ALA A 69 -12.12 14.97 1.41
N LEU A 70 -11.94 14.00 2.31
CA LEU A 70 -12.88 13.69 3.39
C LEU A 70 -12.91 14.80 4.44
N ILE A 71 -11.74 15.24 4.91
CA ILE A 71 -11.61 16.29 5.94
C ILE A 71 -12.19 17.63 5.44
N ALA A 72 -11.97 17.96 4.16
CA ALA A 72 -12.51 19.17 3.57
C ALA A 72 -13.97 19.02 3.10
N GLU A 73 -14.61 17.88 3.39
CA GLU A 73 -15.99 17.56 3.00
C GLU A 73 -16.25 17.71 1.49
N LYS A 74 -15.21 17.57 0.67
CA LYS A 74 -15.31 17.58 -0.81
C LYS A 74 -15.98 16.30 -1.33
N ILE A 75 -15.87 15.24 -0.56
CA ILE A 75 -16.60 13.99 -0.73
C ILE A 75 -17.26 13.62 0.60
N PRO A 76 -18.44 12.98 0.58
CA PRO A 76 -19.09 12.58 1.82
C PRO A 76 -18.28 11.50 2.54
N THR A 77 -18.16 11.63 3.86
CA THR A 77 -17.71 10.53 4.70
C THR A 77 -18.75 9.41 4.65
N PRO A 78 -18.38 8.18 4.26
CA PRO A 78 -19.34 7.08 4.19
C PRO A 78 -19.94 6.77 5.56
N SER A 79 -21.12 6.17 5.58
CA SER A 79 -21.74 5.69 6.81
C SER A 79 -20.88 4.58 7.44
N ARG A 80 -21.08 4.33 8.73
CA ARG A 80 -20.38 3.24 9.43
C ARG A 80 -20.65 1.89 8.79
N GLU A 81 -21.89 1.64 8.37
CA GLU A 81 -22.32 0.42 7.70
C GLU A 81 -21.64 0.26 6.33
N GLU A 82 -21.50 1.36 5.58
CA GLU A 82 -20.80 1.37 4.29
C GLU A 82 -19.31 1.05 4.45
N MET A 83 -18.66 1.67 5.45
CA MET A 83 -17.26 1.41 5.77
C MET A 83 -17.01 -0.03 6.22
N GLU A 84 -17.89 -0.56 7.09
CA GLU A 84 -17.81 -1.93 7.58
C GLU A 84 -17.97 -2.94 6.44
N LYS A 85 -18.95 -2.70 5.55
CA LYS A 85 -19.15 -3.55 4.37
C LYS A 85 -17.94 -3.53 3.44
N ASP A 86 -17.37 -2.36 3.14
CA ASP A 86 -16.17 -2.24 2.31
C ASP A 86 -14.96 -2.97 2.92
N TYR A 87 -14.76 -2.82 4.24
CA TYR A 87 -13.72 -3.52 4.97
C TYR A 87 -13.90 -5.04 4.90
N GLN A 88 -15.10 -5.56 5.17
CA GLN A 88 -15.42 -6.99 5.10
C GLN A 88 -15.24 -7.55 3.69
N ASP A 89 -15.71 -6.84 2.66
CA ASP A 89 -15.55 -7.23 1.26
C ASP A 89 -14.07 -7.26 0.86
N THR A 90 -13.27 -6.30 1.34
CA THR A 90 -11.82 -6.24 1.11
C THR A 90 -11.10 -7.40 1.80
N CYS A 91 -11.42 -7.68 3.07
CA CYS A 91 -10.88 -8.84 3.78
C CYS A 91 -11.24 -10.15 3.08
N LYS A 92 -12.50 -10.33 2.67
CA LYS A 92 -12.95 -11.50 1.92
C LYS A 92 -12.16 -11.63 0.62
N LYS A 93 -12.02 -10.56 -0.15
CA LYS A 93 -11.26 -10.57 -1.41
C LYS A 93 -9.79 -10.92 -1.20
N ASN A 94 -9.16 -10.40 -0.15
CA ASN A 94 -7.77 -10.71 0.20
C ASN A 94 -7.58 -12.20 0.47
N VAL A 95 -8.53 -12.87 1.12
CA VAL A 95 -8.49 -14.32 1.34
C VAL A 95 -8.81 -15.08 0.06
N THR A 96 -9.98 -14.83 -0.55
CA THR A 96 -10.53 -15.70 -1.59
C THR A 96 -9.85 -15.55 -2.94
N TYR A 97 -9.44 -14.33 -3.32
CA TYR A 97 -8.85 -14.07 -4.63
C TYR A 97 -7.33 -13.91 -4.58
N ARG A 98 -6.78 -13.41 -3.47
CA ARG A 98 -5.35 -13.12 -3.35
C ARG A 98 -4.59 -14.15 -2.49
N GLY A 99 -5.29 -15.05 -1.80
CA GLY A 99 -4.66 -16.06 -0.93
C GLY A 99 -3.83 -15.46 0.21
N LEU A 100 -4.13 -14.22 0.62
CA LEU A 100 -3.37 -13.53 1.66
C LEU A 100 -3.80 -14.01 3.05
N LYS A 101 -2.82 -14.10 3.95
CA LYS A 101 -3.06 -14.25 5.39
C LYS A 101 -3.41 -12.88 5.99
N PRO A 102 -4.17 -12.79 7.11
CA PRO A 102 -4.58 -11.54 7.74
C PRO A 102 -3.43 -10.54 7.95
N LYS A 103 -2.29 -11.02 8.46
CA LYS A 103 -1.07 -10.22 8.62
C LYS A 103 -0.57 -9.52 7.34
N ASN A 104 -1.03 -9.90 6.16
CA ASN A 104 -0.64 -9.33 4.87
C ASN A 104 -1.77 -8.50 4.23
N PHE A 105 -2.88 -8.24 4.91
CA PHE A 105 -4.02 -7.52 4.32
C PHE A 105 -3.71 -6.07 3.95
N HIS A 106 -2.70 -5.47 4.58
CA HIS A 106 -2.12 -4.17 4.20
C HIS A 106 -1.21 -4.24 2.96
N THR A 107 -1.25 -5.32 2.19
CA THR A 107 -0.60 -5.40 0.88
C THR A 107 -1.49 -4.71 -0.15
N VAL A 108 -1.02 -3.59 -0.68
CA VAL A 108 -1.79 -2.76 -1.62
C VAL A 108 -1.88 -3.44 -2.98
N SER A 109 -3.00 -3.24 -3.69
CA SER A 109 -3.17 -3.65 -5.09
C SER A 109 -3.16 -2.44 -6.01
N TRP A 110 -2.76 -2.59 -7.27
CA TRP A 110 -2.82 -1.49 -8.23
C TRP A 110 -4.22 -0.87 -8.38
N ASN A 111 -5.27 -1.69 -8.26
CA ASN A 111 -6.66 -1.25 -8.33
C ASN A 111 -7.07 -0.34 -7.16
N TYR A 112 -6.38 -0.42 -6.02
CA TYR A 112 -6.61 0.48 -4.89
C TYR A 112 -6.34 1.93 -5.30
N TYR A 113 -5.20 2.17 -5.94
CA TYR A 113 -4.82 3.49 -6.44
C TYR A 113 -5.88 4.05 -7.40
N ASP A 114 -6.31 3.26 -8.38
CA ASP A 114 -7.33 3.66 -9.36
C ASP A 114 -8.66 4.00 -8.67
N THR A 115 -9.02 3.23 -7.63
CA THR A 115 -10.26 3.44 -6.89
C THR A 115 -10.22 4.75 -6.11
N VAL A 116 -9.13 5.02 -5.39
CA VAL A 116 -8.98 6.25 -4.62
C VAL A 116 -8.94 7.46 -5.54
N CYS A 117 -8.19 7.40 -6.64
CA CYS A 117 -8.13 8.48 -7.63
C CYS A 117 -9.51 8.80 -8.22
N LYS A 118 -10.28 7.78 -8.58
CA LYS A 118 -11.66 7.96 -9.06
C LYS A 118 -12.55 8.61 -8.01
N GLN A 119 -12.40 8.23 -6.75
CA GLN A 119 -13.19 8.77 -5.65
C GLN A 119 -12.86 10.24 -5.36
N THR A 120 -11.59 10.62 -5.43
CA THR A 120 -11.13 11.99 -5.12
C THR A 120 -11.12 12.92 -6.33
N GLY A 121 -11.35 12.39 -7.53
CA GLY A 121 -11.18 13.12 -8.80
C GLY A 121 -9.72 13.46 -9.10
N GLN A 122 -8.76 12.93 -8.34
CA GLN A 122 -7.34 13.17 -8.57
C GLN A 122 -6.82 12.30 -9.70
N GLN A 123 -5.89 12.88 -10.48
CA GLN A 123 -5.16 12.11 -11.49
C GLN A 123 -3.89 11.55 -10.89
N GLN A 124 -3.55 10.36 -11.33
CA GLN A 124 -2.32 9.71 -10.98
C GLN A 124 -1.40 9.68 -12.20
N PRO A 125 -0.55 10.70 -12.37
CA PRO A 125 0.36 10.71 -13.51
C PRO A 125 1.21 9.43 -13.50
N ASP A 126 1.46 8.94 -14.70
CA ASP A 126 2.38 7.86 -14.97
C ASP A 126 2.03 6.53 -14.28
N SER A 127 0.76 6.27 -13.98
CA SER A 127 0.33 5.02 -13.33
C SER A 127 0.74 3.78 -14.14
N ILE A 128 0.61 3.86 -15.46
CA ILE A 128 1.01 2.79 -16.40
C ILE A 128 2.53 2.57 -16.34
N MET A 129 3.32 3.62 -16.51
CA MET A 129 4.79 3.53 -16.45
C MET A 129 5.25 3.02 -15.08
N ALA A 130 4.71 3.57 -13.99
CA ALA A 130 5.06 3.17 -12.63
C ALA A 130 4.78 1.69 -12.39
N LYS A 131 3.64 1.18 -12.87
CA LYS A 131 3.30 -0.25 -12.81
C LYS A 131 4.26 -1.11 -13.63
N LYS A 132 4.59 -0.70 -14.86
CA LYS A 132 5.58 -1.42 -15.70
C LYS A 132 6.95 -1.46 -15.02
N LEU A 133 7.42 -0.32 -14.50
CA LEU A 133 8.71 -0.21 -13.84
C LEU A 133 8.76 -1.02 -12.53
N TYR A 134 7.71 -0.98 -11.72
CA TYR A 134 7.60 -1.80 -10.51
C TYR A 134 7.61 -3.31 -10.83
N ASN A 135 6.89 -3.74 -11.86
CA ASN A 135 6.91 -5.14 -12.30
C ASN A 135 8.29 -5.56 -12.82
N ARG A 136 8.98 -4.67 -13.56
CA ARG A 136 10.37 -4.91 -14.02
C ARG A 136 11.32 -5.03 -12.83
N PHE A 137 11.21 -4.11 -11.88
CA PHE A 137 11.94 -4.14 -10.62
C PHE A 137 11.76 -5.45 -9.87
N LEU A 138 10.51 -5.89 -9.65
CA LEU A 138 10.22 -7.16 -8.98
C LEU A 138 10.78 -8.35 -9.76
N GLY A 139 10.62 -8.36 -11.09
CA GLY A 139 11.19 -9.40 -11.94
C GLY A 139 12.71 -9.52 -11.77
N ASN A 140 13.43 -8.39 -11.74
CA ASN A 140 14.88 -8.38 -11.57
C ASN A 140 15.28 -8.75 -10.13
N PHE A 141 14.52 -8.30 -9.13
CA PHE A 141 14.70 -8.67 -7.72
C PHE A 141 14.61 -10.19 -7.51
N TYR A 142 13.64 -10.86 -8.13
CA TYR A 142 13.47 -12.31 -8.04
C TYR A 142 14.49 -13.10 -8.86
N LYS A 143 14.99 -12.53 -9.96
CA LYS A 143 16.01 -13.17 -10.81
C LYS A 143 17.41 -13.10 -10.20
N ASP A 144 17.82 -11.92 -9.73
CA ASP A 144 19.14 -11.69 -9.14
C ASP A 144 19.04 -10.67 -8.00
N PHE A 145 18.89 -11.19 -6.78
CA PHE A 145 18.80 -10.39 -5.57
C PHE A 145 20.07 -9.58 -5.26
N PHE A 146 21.23 -9.93 -5.82
CA PHE A 146 22.47 -9.21 -5.58
C PHE A 146 22.67 -8.06 -6.58
N GLN A 147 22.17 -8.21 -7.81
CA GLN A 147 22.41 -7.25 -8.89
C GLN A 147 21.19 -6.41 -9.29
N PHE A 148 19.97 -6.71 -8.80
CA PHE A 148 18.74 -6.03 -9.25
C PHE A 148 18.77 -4.50 -9.20
N LYS A 149 19.56 -3.90 -8.30
CA LYS A 149 19.70 -2.44 -8.14
C LYS A 149 20.58 -1.78 -9.22
N ARG A 150 21.32 -2.55 -10.01
CA ARG A 150 22.25 -1.99 -11.00
C ARG A 150 21.57 -1.52 -12.28
N GLY A 151 20.32 -1.95 -12.54
CA GLY A 151 19.59 -1.53 -13.73
C GLY A 151 19.40 -0.02 -13.78
N ILE A 152 19.70 0.60 -14.92
CA ILE A 152 19.51 2.04 -15.17
C ILE A 152 18.34 2.20 -16.13
N TYR A 153 17.37 3.02 -15.73
CA TYR A 153 16.15 3.27 -16.49
C TYR A 153 16.03 4.76 -16.76
N LYS A 154 15.61 5.13 -17.98
CA LYS A 154 15.30 6.50 -18.33
C LYS A 154 13.85 6.59 -18.77
N ARG A 155 13.14 7.55 -18.19
CA ARG A 155 11.75 7.83 -18.57
C ARG A 155 11.71 8.39 -20.00
N LEU A 156 10.79 7.89 -20.82
CA LEU A 156 10.54 8.40 -22.17
C LEU A 156 9.29 9.28 -22.21
N ASP A 157 8.20 8.80 -21.64
CA ASP A 157 6.91 9.49 -21.60
C ASP A 157 6.11 9.10 -20.34
N SER A 158 4.78 9.28 -20.31
CA SER A 158 3.91 8.91 -19.19
C SER A 158 3.63 7.42 -19.07
N GLU A 159 3.96 6.63 -20.07
CA GLU A 159 3.65 5.20 -20.14
C GLU A 159 4.89 4.32 -20.34
N ASN A 160 6.00 4.88 -20.78
CA ASN A 160 7.17 4.14 -21.25
C ASN A 160 8.48 4.64 -20.63
N PHE A 161 9.41 3.71 -20.52
CA PHE A 161 10.79 3.94 -20.12
C PHE A 161 11.70 3.08 -20.99
N GLU A 162 12.94 3.52 -21.18
CA GLU A 162 14.01 2.72 -21.77
C GLU A 162 14.91 2.14 -20.68
N VAL A 163 15.41 0.94 -20.93
CA VAL A 163 16.46 0.31 -20.12
C VAL A 163 17.80 0.74 -20.71
N VAL A 164 18.50 1.63 -20.02
CA VAL A 164 19.81 2.15 -20.45
C VAL A 164 20.90 1.12 -20.17
N TYR A 165 20.76 0.39 -19.07
CA TYR A 165 21.67 -0.68 -18.67
C TYR A 165 20.92 -1.73 -17.88
N GLU A 166 21.19 -3.00 -18.16
CA GLU A 166 20.71 -4.14 -17.37
C GLU A 166 21.91 -5.03 -17.04
N PRO A 167 22.13 -5.35 -15.75
CA PRO A 167 23.19 -6.27 -15.37
C PRO A 167 22.94 -7.67 -15.95
N GLU A 168 24.01 -8.33 -16.39
CA GLU A 168 23.95 -9.75 -16.74
C GLU A 168 23.50 -10.55 -15.52
N VAL A 169 22.54 -11.45 -15.73
CA VAL A 169 22.08 -12.37 -14.69
C VAL A 169 23.10 -13.49 -14.59
N PHE A 170 23.73 -13.65 -13.43
CA PHE A 170 24.59 -14.80 -13.20
C PHE A 170 23.72 -16.06 -13.14
N SER A 171 23.80 -16.91 -14.17
CA SER A 171 23.26 -18.26 -14.10
C SER A 171 24.14 -19.09 -13.17
N THR A 172 23.64 -19.43 -11.99
CA THR A 172 24.21 -20.50 -11.17
C THR A 172 23.78 -21.86 -11.69
#